data_AF-A0AAD8YJG7-F1
#
_entry.id   AF-A0AAD8YJG7-F1
#
_cell.length_a   1.000
_cell.length_b   1.000
_cell.length_c   1.000
_cell.angle_alpha   90.00
_cell.angle_beta   90.00
_cell.angle_gamma   90.00
#
_symmetry.space_group_name_H-M   'P 1'
#
loop_
_entity.id
_entity.type
_entity.pdbx_description
1 polymer ?
#
loop_
_entity_poly.entity_id
_entity_poly.type
_entity_poly.pdbx_seq_one_letter_code
_entity_poly.pdbx_strand_id
1 'polypeptide(L)'
;MRSLAVSSLLVASASAFSTAPRSYTGITSTVSQQSSLSMLPTNNNNEDSFYPFPSTESSSNFRLDAKPPTSNDEVTDGSADLRQLLGVKGAAGSEDIWKIRLQLTKPVTWIPLVWGVMCGAAASGNYHWIWNPFDPNDRDVMLGLEDTAKGFVAMILAGPFLTGYTQTINDWYDREIDAINEPYRPIPSGAISEGQVIFQIWFLLLGGLGIAYGLDVWAGHDFPTVLALSIFGSWVSYIYSAPPLKLKQNGWAGNYALGCSYISLPWWCGQAVFGELDRPVYFILPILYSIAGLGIAIVNDFKSVEGDRQMGLNSLPVAFGIDGAKYICAGSVTLTQLGVAAYLYSIGETNYAAGLLALLLPQIYFQATLLLPDPVANDVKYQASSQPFFVFGILATALCLGHHDFTA
;
A
#
# COMPACT_ATOMS: atom_id res chain seq x y z
N MET A 1 26.11 27.38 7.98
CA MET A 1 25.98 26.11 8.73
C MET A 1 24.60 25.53 8.47
N ARG A 2 24.56 24.44 7.70
CA ARG A 2 23.37 23.65 7.36
C ARG A 2 23.22 22.58 8.43
N SER A 3 22.02 22.41 9.00
CA SER A 3 21.49 21.16 9.56
C SER A 3 20.11 21.44 10.16
N LEU A 4 19.25 20.43 10.19
CA LEU A 4 17.86 20.35 10.70
C LEU A 4 16.76 20.54 9.65
N ALA A 5 16.67 19.59 8.72
CA ALA A 5 15.46 19.32 7.95
C ALA A 5 15.37 17.80 7.68
N VAL A 6 15.15 16.99 8.73
CA VAL A 6 14.87 15.54 8.59
C VAL A 6 13.66 15.10 9.42
N SER A 7 13.16 15.92 10.36
CA SER A 7 12.07 15.53 11.26
C SER A 7 10.64 15.83 10.75
N SER A 8 10.48 16.34 9.52
CA SER A 8 9.19 16.84 9.02
C SER A 8 8.46 15.90 8.06
N LEU A 9 9.10 14.81 7.60
CA LEU A 9 8.51 13.90 6.60
C LEU A 9 7.52 12.88 7.18
N LEU A 10 7.59 12.57 8.47
CA LEU A 10 6.64 11.66 9.15
C LEU A 10 5.29 12.33 9.49
N VAL A 11 5.22 13.67 9.47
CA VAL A 11 4.01 14.45 9.84
C VAL A 11 3.21 14.89 8.60
N ALA A 12 3.79 14.80 7.41
CA ALA A 12 3.18 15.28 6.16
C ALA A 12 1.94 14.48 5.72
N SER A 13 1.69 13.28 6.27
CA SER A 13 0.48 12.49 5.99
C SER A 13 -0.76 12.98 6.73
N ALA A 14 -0.63 13.84 7.75
CA ALA A 14 -1.71 14.13 8.70
C ALA A 14 -2.36 15.53 8.57
N SER A 15 -1.85 16.44 7.73
CA SER A 15 -2.14 17.88 7.85
C SER A 15 -2.70 18.60 6.62
N ALA A 16 -3.13 17.90 5.56
CA ALA A 16 -3.69 18.52 4.34
C ALA A 16 -5.17 18.97 4.43
N PHE A 17 -5.65 19.48 5.58
CA PHE A 17 -7.00 20.03 5.73
C PHE A 17 -7.05 21.18 6.76
N SER A 18 -7.06 22.45 6.31
CA SER A 18 -7.80 23.57 6.97
C SER A 18 -7.74 24.90 6.19
N THR A 19 -8.93 25.31 5.71
CA THR A 19 -9.53 26.68 5.64
C THR A 19 -9.08 27.80 4.66
N ALA A 20 -10.10 28.31 3.96
CA ALA A 20 -10.26 29.44 3.00
C ALA A 20 -10.12 30.86 3.62
N PRO A 21 -10.55 32.02 3.01
CA PRO A 21 -11.05 32.36 1.65
C PRO A 21 -10.50 33.69 1.04
N ARG A 22 -10.74 33.96 -0.28
CA ARG A 22 -11.31 35.23 -0.85
C ARG A 22 -11.12 35.42 -2.39
N SER A 23 -12.27 35.55 -3.07
CA SER A 23 -12.67 36.46 -4.18
C SER A 23 -11.64 36.99 -5.20
N TYR A 24 -11.88 36.80 -6.51
CA TYR A 24 -12.44 37.82 -7.42
C TYR A 24 -12.66 37.28 -8.86
N THR A 25 -13.58 37.96 -9.55
CA THR A 25 -14.24 37.74 -10.86
C THR A 25 -13.46 38.15 -12.12
N GLY A 26 -13.80 37.57 -13.28
CA GLY A 26 -13.54 38.12 -14.63
C GLY A 26 -13.56 37.04 -15.74
N ILE A 27 -14.68 36.75 -16.42
CA ILE A 27 -15.16 37.32 -17.71
C ILE A 27 -14.46 36.76 -18.99
N THR A 28 -15.23 35.93 -19.73
CA THR A 28 -15.37 35.72 -21.21
C THR A 28 -14.16 35.94 -22.15
N SER A 29 -13.88 35.14 -23.19
CA SER A 29 -14.75 34.84 -24.34
C SER A 29 -14.04 33.92 -25.37
N THR A 30 -14.83 33.02 -25.98
CA THR A 30 -14.83 32.48 -27.37
C THR A 30 -13.60 32.58 -28.28
N VAL A 31 -13.29 31.50 -29.01
CA VAL A 31 -13.34 31.43 -30.49
C VAL A 31 -13.47 29.97 -30.97
N SER A 32 -14.43 29.77 -31.86
CA SER A 32 -14.72 28.58 -32.66
C SER A 32 -13.78 28.42 -33.86
N GLN A 33 -13.48 27.19 -34.27
CA GLN A 33 -13.43 26.86 -35.70
C GLN A 33 -13.57 25.35 -35.95
N GLN A 34 -14.70 24.98 -36.56
CA GLN A 34 -14.93 23.71 -37.23
C GLN A 34 -14.12 23.66 -38.53
N SER A 35 -13.56 22.49 -38.84
CA SER A 35 -13.34 22.08 -40.23
C SER A 35 -13.68 20.60 -40.39
N SER A 36 -14.77 20.38 -41.12
CA SER A 36 -15.28 19.11 -41.62
C SER A 36 -14.40 18.57 -42.76
N LEU A 37 -14.24 17.25 -42.81
CA LEU A 37 -14.07 16.49 -44.07
C LEU A 37 -14.38 15.01 -43.80
N SER A 38 -15.56 14.60 -44.27
CA SER A 38 -16.08 13.23 -44.33
C SER A 38 -15.83 12.61 -45.71
N MET A 39 -16.12 11.30 -45.82
CA MET A 39 -16.18 10.40 -47.01
C MET A 39 -15.00 9.41 -47.06
N LEU A 40 -15.11 8.10 -46.78
CA LEU A 40 -15.98 7.03 -47.37
C LEU A 40 -15.80 5.68 -46.59
N PRO A 41 -16.49 4.54 -46.88
CA PRO A 41 -17.42 3.86 -45.97
C PRO A 41 -17.01 2.46 -45.42
N THR A 42 -17.97 1.92 -44.64
CA THR A 42 -18.09 0.78 -43.70
C THR A 42 -17.70 -0.67 -44.08
N ASN A 43 -17.32 -1.41 -43.01
CA ASN A 43 -17.52 -2.84 -42.67
C ASN A 43 -16.66 -3.94 -43.33
N ASN A 44 -15.89 -4.67 -42.51
CA ASN A 44 -16.19 -6.09 -42.19
C ASN A 44 -15.29 -6.67 -41.08
N ASN A 45 -15.96 -7.42 -40.21
CA ASN A 45 -15.49 -8.25 -39.09
C ASN A 45 -14.18 -9.02 -39.36
N ASN A 46 -13.27 -9.00 -38.40
CA ASN A 46 -12.63 -10.20 -37.85
C ASN A 46 -11.88 -9.83 -36.55
N GLU A 47 -12.41 -10.34 -35.45
CA GLU A 47 -11.73 -10.44 -34.17
C GLU A 47 -10.65 -11.51 -34.27
N ASP A 48 -9.38 -11.13 -34.15
CA ASP A 48 -8.29 -12.01 -33.74
C ASP A 48 -7.46 -11.24 -32.70
N SER A 49 -8.01 -11.16 -31.49
CA SER A 49 -7.29 -10.63 -30.32
C SER A 49 -6.25 -11.66 -29.87
N PHE A 50 -4.97 -11.32 -29.98
CA PHE A 50 -3.80 -12.10 -29.52
C PHE A 50 -3.72 -12.24 -27.98
N TYR A 51 -4.68 -11.71 -27.21
CA TYR A 51 -4.60 -11.62 -25.75
C TYR A 51 -5.47 -12.68 -25.06
N PRO A 52 -4.97 -13.37 -24.03
CA PRO A 52 -5.68 -14.49 -23.37
C PRO A 52 -6.76 -14.03 -22.38
N PHE A 53 -7.30 -12.81 -22.51
CA PHE A 53 -8.32 -12.28 -21.62
C PHE A 53 -9.68 -12.23 -22.34
N PRO A 54 -10.79 -12.69 -21.72
CA PRO A 54 -12.11 -12.61 -22.33
C PRO A 54 -12.57 -11.16 -22.50
N SER A 55 -12.95 -10.79 -23.72
CA SER A 55 -13.79 -9.61 -23.97
C SER A 55 -15.23 -9.96 -23.65
N THR A 56 -15.74 -9.54 -22.50
CA THR A 56 -17.15 -9.74 -22.15
C THR A 56 -18.03 -8.73 -22.87
N GLU A 57 -18.89 -9.22 -23.76
CA GLU A 57 -20.01 -8.48 -24.33
C GLU A 57 -20.95 -7.97 -23.23
N SER A 58 -21.32 -6.69 -23.31
CA SER A 58 -22.25 -6.07 -22.38
C SER A 58 -23.67 -6.60 -22.60
N SER A 59 -24.30 -7.15 -21.56
CA SER A 59 -25.75 -7.40 -21.60
C SER A 59 -26.47 -6.99 -20.30
N SER A 60 -27.48 -6.16 -20.52
CA SER A 60 -28.69 -5.90 -19.74
C SER A 60 -28.72 -4.72 -18.73
N ASN A 61 -29.56 -3.77 -19.13
CA ASN A 61 -30.09 -2.59 -18.44
C ASN A 61 -30.48 -2.83 -16.96
N PHE A 62 -29.70 -2.24 -16.05
CA PHE A 62 -30.16 -1.89 -14.70
C PHE A 62 -29.96 -0.38 -14.51
N ARG A 63 -31.05 0.40 -14.56
CA ARG A 63 -31.02 1.83 -14.27
C ARG A 63 -31.08 2.03 -12.75
N LEU A 64 -29.94 2.37 -12.16
CA LEU A 64 -29.82 2.89 -10.81
C LEU A 64 -29.99 4.42 -10.84
N ASP A 65 -31.08 4.91 -10.23
CA ASP A 65 -31.30 6.34 -9.95
C ASP A 65 -30.50 6.78 -8.70
N ALA A 66 -29.19 6.58 -8.71
CA ALA A 66 -28.27 7.23 -7.78
C ALA A 66 -27.55 8.34 -8.54
N LYS A 67 -27.65 9.60 -8.08
CA LYS A 67 -26.84 10.68 -8.65
C LYS A 67 -25.37 10.36 -8.36
N PRO A 68 -24.52 10.10 -9.37
CA PRO A 68 -23.10 9.90 -9.16
C PRO A 68 -22.51 11.18 -8.54
N PRO A 69 -21.50 11.08 -7.65
CA PRO A 69 -20.75 12.25 -7.23
C PRO A 69 -20.15 12.91 -8.48
N THR A 70 -20.58 14.13 -8.75
CA THR A 70 -20.05 14.97 -9.82
C THR A 70 -18.67 15.47 -9.40
N SER A 71 -17.67 15.15 -10.22
CA SER A 71 -16.27 15.62 -10.19
C SER A 71 -15.40 15.25 -8.98
N ASN A 72 -14.16 14.86 -9.30
CA ASN A 72 -13.03 14.98 -8.39
C ASN A 72 -12.76 16.48 -8.19
N ASP A 73 -13.51 17.11 -7.29
CA ASP A 73 -13.35 18.54 -7.01
C ASP A 73 -11.90 18.81 -6.62
N GLU A 74 -11.17 19.44 -7.54
CA GLU A 74 -9.75 19.76 -7.35
C GLU A 74 -9.61 20.60 -6.09
N VAL A 75 -8.68 20.21 -5.23
CA VAL A 75 -8.45 20.97 -4.02
C VAL A 75 -7.83 22.32 -4.34
N THR A 76 -8.37 23.36 -3.73
CA THR A 76 -7.92 24.75 -3.91
C THR A 76 -6.72 25.12 -3.03
N ASP A 77 -6.17 24.15 -2.28
CA ASP A 77 -5.04 24.32 -1.36
C ASP A 77 -3.66 24.29 -2.06
N GLY A 78 -3.64 24.18 -3.39
CA GLY A 78 -2.42 24.10 -4.20
C GLY A 78 -1.75 22.72 -4.19
N SER A 79 -2.33 21.71 -3.54
CA SER A 79 -1.78 20.33 -3.49
C SER A 79 -2.31 19.40 -4.57
N ALA A 80 -3.16 19.89 -5.50
CA ALA A 80 -3.82 19.10 -6.53
C ALA A 80 -2.84 18.30 -7.42
N ASP A 81 -1.73 18.91 -7.84
CA ASP A 81 -0.68 18.23 -8.64
C ASP A 81 0.05 17.14 -7.85
N LEU A 82 0.33 17.38 -6.57
CA LEU A 82 0.97 16.38 -5.71
C LEU A 82 0.02 15.20 -5.46
N ARG A 83 -1.26 15.47 -5.21
CA ARG A 83 -2.29 14.44 -5.03
C ARG A 83 -2.47 13.59 -6.28
N GLN A 84 -2.35 14.20 -7.45
CA GLN A 84 -2.31 13.47 -8.72
C GLN A 84 -1.16 12.47 -8.78
N LEU A 85 0.07 12.92 -8.54
CA LEU A 85 1.25 12.04 -8.57
C LEU A 85 1.15 10.92 -7.52
N LEU A 86 0.53 11.20 -6.38
CA LEU A 86 0.35 10.22 -5.29
C LEU A 86 -0.84 9.28 -5.49
N GLY A 87 -1.73 9.52 -6.47
CA GLY A 87 -2.94 8.73 -6.69
C GLY A 87 -4.03 8.94 -5.63
N VAL A 88 -4.16 10.17 -5.12
CA VAL A 88 -5.08 10.55 -4.03
C VAL A 88 -6.23 11.43 -4.56
N LYS A 89 -7.41 11.36 -3.91
CA LYS A 89 -8.57 12.22 -4.21
C LYS A 89 -8.25 13.72 -4.11
N GLY A 90 -8.92 14.52 -4.93
CA GLY A 90 -8.67 15.95 -5.12
C GLY A 90 -7.53 16.26 -6.09
N ALA A 91 -7.04 15.25 -6.81
CA ALA A 91 -5.99 15.38 -7.82
C ALA A 91 -6.38 16.28 -8.99
N ALA A 92 -5.42 17.01 -9.55
CA ALA A 92 -5.62 17.67 -10.84
C ALA A 92 -5.87 16.63 -11.96
N GLY A 93 -6.49 17.04 -13.07
CA GLY A 93 -6.41 16.28 -14.33
C GLY A 93 -5.01 16.35 -14.96
N SER A 94 -4.60 15.35 -15.75
CA SER A 94 -3.37 15.46 -16.57
C SER A 94 -3.52 14.69 -17.87
N GLU A 95 -2.96 15.27 -18.93
CA GLU A 95 -2.79 14.64 -20.24
C GLU A 95 -1.41 13.98 -20.40
N ASP A 96 -0.50 14.14 -19.42
CA ASP A 96 0.84 13.56 -19.46
C ASP A 96 0.78 12.07 -19.09
N ILE A 97 1.03 11.22 -20.09
CA ILE A 97 0.99 9.77 -19.94
C ILE A 97 1.90 9.27 -18.80
N TRP A 98 3.06 9.88 -18.56
CA TRP A 98 3.97 9.41 -17.50
C TRP A 98 3.44 9.72 -16.11
N LYS A 99 2.79 10.87 -15.94
CA LYS A 99 2.09 11.20 -14.69
C LYS A 99 0.94 10.25 -14.44
N ILE A 100 0.17 9.91 -15.47
CA ILE A 100 -0.93 8.95 -15.37
C ILE A 100 -0.41 7.55 -14.99
N ARG A 101 0.69 7.10 -15.62
CA ARG A 101 1.32 5.81 -15.28
C ARG A 101 1.78 5.79 -13.83
N LEU A 102 2.42 6.85 -13.35
CA LEU A 102 2.82 6.97 -11.96
C LEU A 102 1.61 6.99 -11.01
N GLN A 103 0.56 7.73 -11.36
CA GLN A 103 -0.68 7.79 -10.61
C GLN A 103 -1.31 6.40 -10.42
N LEU A 104 -1.34 5.55 -11.46
CA LEU A 104 -1.85 4.17 -11.38
C LEU A 104 -1.10 3.29 -10.38
N THR A 105 0.18 3.58 -10.12
CA THR A 105 0.97 2.83 -9.14
C THR A 105 0.77 3.30 -7.69
N LYS A 106 0.01 4.39 -7.48
CA LYS A 106 -0.33 5.02 -6.19
C LYS A 106 0.85 5.12 -5.22
N PRO A 107 1.85 6.00 -5.48
CA PRO A 107 3.08 6.09 -4.70
C PRO A 107 2.93 6.26 -3.19
N VAL A 108 1.81 6.83 -2.72
CA VAL A 108 1.50 6.91 -1.28
C VAL A 108 1.50 5.52 -0.61
N THR A 109 1.13 4.48 -1.37
CA THR A 109 1.09 3.09 -0.89
C THR A 109 2.45 2.45 -0.79
N TRP A 110 3.52 3.05 -1.32
CA TRP A 110 4.87 2.47 -1.27
C TRP A 110 5.53 2.61 0.10
N ILE A 111 5.15 3.64 0.86
CA ILE A 111 5.78 3.99 2.14
C ILE A 111 5.74 2.81 3.14
N PRO A 112 4.59 2.13 3.37
CA PRO A 112 4.55 0.96 4.24
C PRO A 112 5.43 -0.20 3.74
N LEU A 113 5.55 -0.41 2.42
CA LEU A 113 6.37 -1.50 1.88
C LEU A 113 7.86 -1.22 2.06
N VAL A 114 8.28 0.02 1.84
CA VAL A 114 9.65 0.46 2.14
C VAL A 114 9.95 0.25 3.61
N TRP A 115 9.01 0.58 4.51
CA TRP A 115 9.14 0.29 5.93
C TRP A 115 9.25 -1.21 6.23
N GLY A 116 8.42 -2.04 5.61
CA GLY A 116 8.48 -3.49 5.74
C GLY A 116 9.85 -4.06 5.33
N VAL A 117 10.41 -3.61 4.21
CA VAL A 117 11.77 -4.00 3.77
C VAL A 117 12.82 -3.60 4.79
N MET A 118 12.72 -2.39 5.37
CA MET A 118 13.65 -1.95 6.43
C MET A 118 13.53 -2.81 7.70
N CYS A 119 12.31 -3.19 8.10
CA CYS A 119 12.11 -4.12 9.22
C CYS A 119 12.70 -5.50 8.90
N GLY A 120 12.56 -5.99 7.67
CA GLY A 120 13.21 -7.23 7.24
C GLY A 120 14.73 -7.16 7.33
N ALA A 121 15.33 -6.08 6.81
CA ALA A 121 16.77 -5.85 6.90
C ALA A 121 17.24 -5.77 8.37
N ALA A 122 16.50 -5.07 9.23
CA ALA A 122 16.80 -4.99 10.66
C ALA A 122 16.67 -6.36 11.36
N ALA A 123 15.68 -7.17 10.99
CA ALA A 123 15.47 -8.50 11.54
C ALA A 123 16.55 -9.51 11.15
N SER A 124 17.25 -9.27 10.03
CA SER A 124 18.35 -10.12 9.59
C SER A 124 19.57 -10.02 10.51
N GLY A 125 19.76 -8.88 11.20
CA GLY A 125 20.96 -8.60 11.99
C GLY A 125 22.22 -8.31 11.16
N ASN A 126 22.16 -8.41 9.84
CA ASN A 126 23.32 -8.39 8.94
C ASN A 126 23.38 -7.14 8.05
N TYR A 127 22.52 -6.15 8.27
CA TYR A 127 22.57 -4.90 7.51
C TYR A 127 23.64 -3.98 8.08
N HIS A 128 24.61 -3.59 7.24
CA HIS A 128 25.70 -2.71 7.63
C HIS A 128 25.37 -1.26 7.28
N TRP A 129 25.44 -0.37 8.28
CA TRP A 129 25.19 1.05 8.08
C TRP A 129 26.44 1.71 7.51
N ILE A 130 26.29 2.54 6.47
CA ILE A 130 27.39 3.39 5.92
C ILE A 130 28.10 4.16 7.05
N TRP A 131 27.33 4.56 8.06
CA TRP A 131 27.84 5.22 9.25
C TRP A 131 27.17 4.61 10.48
N ASN A 132 27.93 3.81 11.23
CA ASN A 132 27.51 3.30 12.54
C ASN A 132 27.96 4.28 13.65
N PRO A 133 27.05 5.05 14.28
CA PRO A 133 27.40 5.91 15.41
C PRO A 133 27.71 5.15 16.70
N PHE A 134 27.30 3.88 16.78
CA PHE A 134 27.33 3.09 18.00
C PHE A 134 28.55 2.18 18.09
N ASP A 135 29.15 1.82 16.95
CA ASP A 135 30.47 1.19 16.88
C ASP A 135 31.42 1.99 15.97
N PRO A 136 32.33 2.78 16.54
CA PRO A 136 33.31 3.54 15.77
C PRO A 136 34.29 2.68 14.97
N ASN A 137 34.42 1.38 15.27
CA ASN A 137 35.37 0.46 14.63
C ASN A 137 34.74 -0.34 13.49
N ASP A 138 33.41 -0.40 13.41
CA ASP A 138 32.65 -1.05 12.35
C ASP A 138 32.41 -0.07 11.18
N ARG A 139 33.46 0.19 10.40
CA ARG A 139 33.46 1.17 9.30
C ARG A 139 33.89 0.58 7.97
N ASP A 140 33.35 -0.58 7.61
CA ASP A 140 33.42 -0.99 6.20
C ASP A 140 32.42 -0.16 5.37
N VAL A 141 32.88 1.02 4.94
CA VAL A 141 32.09 1.94 4.13
C VAL A 141 31.67 1.29 2.81
N MET A 142 32.47 0.38 2.25
CA MET A 142 32.13 -0.28 0.98
C MET A 142 31.00 -1.27 1.19
N LEU A 143 31.07 -2.08 2.25
CA LEU A 143 30.00 -2.98 2.63
C LEU A 143 28.70 -2.22 2.95
N GLY A 144 28.78 -1.12 3.71
CA GLY A 144 27.61 -0.29 4.00
C GLY A 144 27.00 0.37 2.75
N LEU A 145 27.82 0.76 1.78
CA LEU A 145 27.32 1.27 0.48
C LEU A 145 26.65 0.17 -0.33
N GLU A 146 27.21 -1.05 -0.32
CA GLU A 146 26.62 -2.22 -0.97
C GLU A 146 25.26 -2.55 -0.35
N ASP A 147 25.17 -2.63 0.97
CA ASP A 147 23.91 -2.94 1.67
C ASP A 147 22.87 -1.85 1.47
N THR A 148 23.28 -0.58 1.46
CA THR A 148 22.39 0.54 1.13
C THR A 148 21.86 0.41 -0.30
N ALA A 149 22.70 -0.02 -1.25
CA ALA A 149 22.29 -0.20 -2.63
C ALA A 149 21.35 -1.41 -2.79
N LYS A 150 21.64 -2.56 -2.15
CA LYS A 150 20.73 -3.72 -2.08
C LYS A 150 19.38 -3.33 -1.48
N GLY A 151 19.41 -2.59 -0.37
CA GLY A 151 18.22 -2.12 0.33
C GLY A 151 17.38 -1.19 -0.54
N PHE A 152 18.02 -0.26 -1.25
CA PHE A 152 17.32 0.63 -2.18
C PHE A 152 16.68 -0.15 -3.36
N VAL A 153 17.37 -1.14 -3.91
CA VAL A 153 16.82 -2.01 -4.96
C VAL A 153 15.65 -2.85 -4.43
N ALA A 154 15.73 -3.37 -3.21
CA ALA A 154 14.64 -4.07 -2.54
C ALA A 154 13.42 -3.16 -2.28
N MET A 155 13.65 -1.88 -1.96
CA MET A 155 12.58 -0.88 -1.84
C MET A 155 11.92 -0.56 -3.19
N ILE A 156 12.69 -0.48 -4.27
CA ILE A 156 12.17 -0.33 -5.64
C ILE A 156 11.33 -1.55 -6.04
N LEU A 157 11.81 -2.76 -5.71
CA LEU A 157 11.08 -4.00 -5.93
C LEU A 157 9.72 -3.97 -5.23
N ALA A 158 9.72 -3.74 -3.91
CA ALA A 158 8.52 -3.86 -3.09
C ALA A 158 7.50 -2.73 -3.37
N GLY A 159 7.95 -1.48 -3.49
CA GLY A 159 7.08 -0.34 -3.74
C GLY A 159 6.72 -0.20 -5.23
N PRO A 160 7.50 0.59 -6.01
CA PRO A 160 7.18 0.91 -7.40
C PRO A 160 6.79 -0.28 -8.28
N PHE A 161 7.51 -1.40 -8.22
CA PHE A 161 7.25 -2.54 -9.11
C PHE A 161 6.10 -3.42 -8.62
N LEU A 162 6.26 -4.11 -7.47
CA LEU A 162 5.25 -5.10 -7.04
C LEU A 162 3.99 -4.45 -6.45
N THR A 163 4.10 -3.36 -5.69
CA THR A 163 2.92 -2.61 -5.25
C THR A 163 2.31 -1.85 -6.41
N GLY A 164 3.12 -1.26 -7.31
CA GLY A 164 2.59 -0.65 -8.52
C GLY A 164 1.80 -1.64 -9.38
N TYR A 165 2.30 -2.87 -9.54
CA TYR A 165 1.57 -3.97 -10.19
C TYR A 165 0.24 -4.23 -9.48
N THR A 166 0.27 -4.35 -8.15
CA THR A 166 -0.91 -4.59 -7.31
C THR A 166 -1.97 -3.49 -7.45
N GLN A 167 -1.56 -2.23 -7.46
CA GLN A 167 -2.50 -1.11 -7.62
C GLN A 167 -3.07 -1.02 -9.04
N THR A 168 -2.22 -1.22 -10.05
CA THR A 168 -2.63 -1.16 -11.45
C THR A 168 -3.58 -2.30 -11.81
N ILE A 169 -3.30 -3.52 -11.37
CA ILE A 169 -4.17 -4.67 -11.62
C ILE A 169 -5.50 -4.53 -10.85
N ASN A 170 -5.47 -3.95 -9.66
CA ASN A 170 -6.68 -3.68 -8.89
C ASN A 170 -7.61 -2.71 -9.63
N ASP A 171 -7.09 -1.57 -10.09
CA ASP A 171 -7.85 -0.58 -10.85
C ASP A 171 -8.35 -1.17 -12.19
N TRP A 172 -7.56 -2.05 -12.82
CA TRP A 172 -7.98 -2.75 -14.04
C TRP A 172 -9.22 -3.64 -13.83
N TYR A 173 -9.26 -4.43 -12.76
CA TYR A 173 -10.41 -5.29 -12.44
C TYR A 173 -11.59 -4.56 -11.81
N ASP A 174 -11.40 -3.31 -11.36
CA ASP A 174 -12.45 -2.45 -10.83
C ASP A 174 -12.95 -1.40 -11.81
N ARG A 175 -12.40 -1.31 -13.03
CA ARG A 175 -12.73 -0.26 -14.01
C ARG A 175 -14.22 -0.02 -14.23
N GLU A 176 -15.05 -1.05 -14.21
CA GLU A 176 -16.52 -0.94 -14.38
C GLU A 176 -17.20 -0.37 -13.14
N ILE A 177 -16.74 -0.75 -11.94
CA ILE A 177 -17.20 -0.23 -10.66
C ILE A 177 -16.75 1.23 -10.51
N ASP A 178 -15.49 1.50 -10.83
CA ASP A 178 -14.89 2.83 -10.79
C ASP A 178 -15.53 3.77 -11.82
N ALA A 179 -16.01 3.27 -12.97
CA ALA A 179 -16.76 4.10 -13.92
C ALA A 179 -18.07 4.66 -13.33
N ILE A 180 -18.64 3.99 -12.31
CA ILE A 180 -19.84 4.44 -11.60
C ILE A 180 -19.45 5.36 -10.44
N ASN A 181 -18.50 4.92 -9.62
CA ASN A 181 -18.18 5.56 -8.34
C ASN A 181 -17.18 6.73 -8.48
N GLU A 182 -16.18 6.57 -9.34
CA GLU A 182 -15.04 7.48 -9.50
C GLU A 182 -14.66 7.64 -10.99
N PRO A 183 -15.59 8.14 -11.84
CA PRO A 183 -15.44 8.15 -13.30
C PRO A 183 -14.23 8.93 -13.82
N TYR A 184 -13.64 9.78 -12.98
CA TYR A 184 -12.45 10.57 -13.27
C TYR A 184 -11.15 9.78 -13.17
N ARG A 185 -11.15 8.55 -12.64
CA ARG A 185 -9.94 7.73 -12.54
C ARG A 185 -9.34 7.46 -13.92
N PRO A 186 -8.03 7.22 -14.04
CA PRO A 186 -7.37 7.13 -15.35
C PRO A 186 -7.96 6.10 -16.32
N ILE A 187 -8.33 4.92 -15.82
CA ILE A 187 -8.89 3.84 -16.65
C ILE A 187 -10.33 4.16 -17.09
N PRO A 188 -11.31 4.39 -16.19
CA PRO A 188 -12.69 4.65 -16.60
C PRO A 188 -12.88 5.96 -17.37
N SER A 189 -12.06 6.98 -17.12
CA SER A 189 -12.11 8.25 -17.87
C SER A 189 -11.57 8.13 -19.31
N GLY A 190 -10.86 7.03 -19.63
CA GLY A 190 -10.18 6.86 -20.90
C GLY A 190 -8.88 7.67 -21.04
N ALA A 191 -8.37 8.27 -19.94
CA ALA A 191 -7.11 9.00 -19.95
C ALA A 191 -5.90 8.12 -20.32
N ILE A 192 -6.02 6.81 -20.14
CA ILE A 192 -5.05 5.81 -20.61
C ILE A 192 -5.79 4.66 -21.32
N SER A 193 -5.30 4.28 -22.50
CA SER A 193 -5.89 3.17 -23.26
C SER A 193 -5.64 1.82 -22.57
N GLU A 194 -6.55 0.87 -22.75
CA GLU A 194 -6.44 -0.49 -22.19
C GLU A 194 -5.11 -1.19 -22.49
N GLY A 195 -4.65 -1.14 -23.74
CA GLY A 195 -3.37 -1.74 -24.13
C GLY A 195 -2.16 -1.15 -23.38
N GLN A 196 -2.21 0.14 -23.02
CA GLN A 196 -1.16 0.80 -22.25
C GLN A 196 -1.19 0.41 -20.77
N VAL A 197 -2.38 0.13 -20.22
CA VAL A 197 -2.56 -0.41 -18.85
C VAL A 197 -2.07 -1.85 -18.79
N ILE A 198 -2.47 -2.70 -19.75
CA ILE A 198 -2.01 -4.10 -19.83
C ILE A 198 -0.49 -4.15 -19.97
N PHE A 199 0.10 -3.30 -20.83
CA PHE A 199 1.55 -3.16 -20.92
C PHE A 199 2.18 -2.80 -19.57
N GLN A 200 1.58 -1.86 -18.82
CA GLN A 200 2.08 -1.48 -17.50
C GLN A 200 2.06 -2.63 -16.51
N ILE A 201 0.96 -3.40 -16.47
CA ILE A 201 0.82 -4.56 -15.60
C ILE A 201 1.96 -5.54 -15.86
N TRP A 202 2.21 -5.90 -17.12
CA TRP A 202 3.29 -6.81 -17.49
C TRP A 202 4.68 -6.23 -17.24
N PHE A 203 4.89 -4.93 -17.53
CA PHE A 203 6.16 -4.26 -17.26
C PHE A 203 6.49 -4.27 -15.77
N LEU A 204 5.53 -3.94 -14.91
CA LEU A 204 5.71 -3.91 -13.47
C LEU A 204 5.91 -5.33 -12.90
N LEU A 205 5.16 -6.31 -13.38
CA LEU A 205 5.30 -7.70 -12.97
C LEU A 205 6.66 -8.28 -13.40
N LEU A 206 6.94 -8.31 -14.69
CA LEU A 206 8.16 -8.92 -15.23
C LEU A 206 9.41 -8.15 -14.81
N GLY A 207 9.35 -6.82 -14.75
CA GLY A 207 10.41 -5.99 -14.21
C GLY A 207 10.66 -6.27 -12.73
N GLY A 208 9.61 -6.40 -11.93
CA GLY A 208 9.70 -6.77 -10.52
C GLY A 208 10.33 -8.15 -10.33
N LEU A 209 9.87 -9.15 -11.08
CA LEU A 209 10.47 -10.50 -11.04
C LEU A 209 11.94 -10.50 -11.50
N GLY A 210 12.29 -9.69 -12.50
CA GLY A 210 13.68 -9.51 -12.94
C GLY A 210 14.57 -8.89 -11.85
N ILE A 211 14.07 -7.85 -11.16
CA ILE A 211 14.76 -7.23 -10.02
C ILE A 211 14.92 -8.23 -8.87
N ALA A 212 13.87 -9.00 -8.57
CA ALA A 212 13.90 -10.02 -7.51
C ALA A 212 14.97 -11.08 -7.77
N TYR A 213 15.05 -11.61 -8.99
CA TYR A 213 16.11 -12.53 -9.38
C TYR A 213 17.50 -11.88 -9.33
N GLY A 214 17.61 -10.62 -9.75
CA GLY A 214 18.86 -9.86 -9.63
C GLY A 214 19.32 -9.70 -8.17
N LEU A 215 18.39 -9.47 -7.24
CA LEU A 215 18.66 -9.44 -5.81
C LEU A 215 19.09 -10.81 -5.27
N ASP A 216 18.47 -11.91 -5.70
CA ASP A 216 18.90 -13.26 -5.32
C ASP A 216 20.35 -13.54 -5.73
N VAL A 217 20.72 -13.18 -6.96
CA VAL A 217 22.09 -13.32 -7.47
C VAL A 217 23.07 -12.43 -6.68
N TRP A 218 22.66 -11.19 -6.37
CA TRP A 218 23.51 -10.25 -5.62
C TRP A 218 23.65 -10.62 -4.14
N ALA A 219 22.60 -11.18 -3.52
CA ALA A 219 22.64 -11.70 -2.16
C ALA A 219 23.37 -13.05 -2.06
N GLY A 220 23.61 -13.72 -3.19
CA GLY A 220 24.32 -15.01 -3.24
C GLY A 220 23.46 -16.20 -2.83
N HIS A 221 22.16 -16.16 -3.11
CA HIS A 221 21.25 -17.23 -2.72
C HIS A 221 21.42 -18.51 -3.55
N ASP A 222 21.48 -19.66 -2.88
CA ASP A 222 21.43 -20.98 -3.52
C ASP A 222 20.07 -21.27 -4.17
N PHE A 223 18.98 -20.88 -3.49
CA PHE A 223 17.61 -20.92 -4.00
C PHE A 223 17.08 -19.49 -4.14
N PRO A 224 16.47 -19.10 -5.29
CA PRO A 224 16.06 -17.72 -5.55
C PRO A 224 14.83 -17.34 -4.70
N THR A 225 15.07 -17.05 -3.42
CA THR A 225 14.09 -16.86 -2.37
C THR A 225 13.32 -15.56 -2.57
N VAL A 226 13.98 -14.46 -2.95
CA VAL A 226 13.35 -13.17 -3.22
C VAL A 226 12.43 -13.28 -4.43
N LEU A 227 12.85 -13.99 -5.49
CA LEU A 227 12.00 -14.30 -6.64
C LEU A 227 10.80 -15.15 -6.25
N ALA A 228 10.98 -16.22 -5.47
CA ALA A 228 9.90 -17.08 -5.02
C ALA A 228 8.85 -16.30 -4.20
N LEU A 229 9.30 -15.45 -3.27
CA LEU A 229 8.44 -14.54 -2.51
C LEU A 229 7.72 -13.53 -3.41
N SER A 230 8.40 -13.01 -4.43
CA SER A 230 7.83 -12.04 -5.38
C SER A 230 6.76 -12.68 -6.28
N ILE A 231 6.96 -13.93 -6.72
CA ILE A 231 5.96 -14.72 -7.44
C ILE A 231 4.76 -14.97 -6.55
N PHE A 232 4.99 -15.43 -5.31
CA PHE A 232 3.92 -15.68 -4.35
C PHE A 232 3.11 -14.41 -4.04
N GLY A 233 3.79 -13.29 -3.77
CA GLY A 233 3.15 -12.00 -3.52
C GLY A 233 2.35 -11.48 -4.73
N SER A 234 2.90 -11.64 -5.94
CA SER A 234 2.19 -11.28 -7.18
C SER A 234 0.96 -12.14 -7.42
N TRP A 235 1.02 -13.43 -7.04
CA TRP A 235 -0.12 -14.34 -7.06
C TRP A 235 -1.18 -13.94 -6.03
N VAL A 236 -0.80 -13.63 -4.78
CA VAL A 236 -1.71 -13.11 -3.74
C VAL A 236 -2.42 -11.83 -4.22
N SER A 237 -1.67 -10.91 -4.81
CA SER A 237 -2.20 -9.68 -5.42
C SER A 237 -3.20 -9.95 -6.54
N TYR A 238 -2.88 -10.91 -7.43
CA TYR A 238 -3.80 -11.33 -8.48
C TYR A 238 -5.11 -11.89 -7.89
N ILE A 239 -5.06 -12.85 -6.97
CA ILE A 239 -6.27 -13.46 -6.40
C ILE A 239 -7.06 -12.51 -5.50
N TYR A 240 -6.43 -11.43 -5.02
CA TYR A 240 -7.11 -10.37 -4.28
C TYR A 240 -8.06 -9.57 -5.17
N SER A 241 -7.63 -9.23 -6.39
CA SER A 241 -8.39 -8.35 -7.31
C SER A 241 -9.16 -9.10 -8.41
N ALA A 242 -8.64 -10.23 -8.89
CA ALA A 242 -9.14 -10.95 -10.06
C ALA A 242 -10.05 -12.14 -9.70
N PRO A 243 -11.03 -12.49 -10.56
CA PRO A 243 -11.74 -13.76 -10.48
C PRO A 243 -10.80 -14.97 -10.65
N PRO A 244 -11.13 -16.14 -10.10
CA PRO A 244 -12.40 -16.49 -9.45
C PRO A 244 -12.48 -16.19 -7.94
N LEU A 245 -11.34 -15.90 -7.29
CA LEU A 245 -11.31 -15.76 -5.83
C LEU A 245 -11.67 -14.35 -5.34
N LYS A 246 -11.16 -13.30 -6.00
CA LYS A 246 -11.39 -11.88 -5.70
C LYS A 246 -11.50 -11.61 -4.19
N LEU A 247 -10.45 -11.94 -3.42
CA LEU A 247 -10.46 -12.01 -1.94
C LEU A 247 -11.03 -10.76 -1.26
N LYS A 248 -10.88 -9.59 -1.88
CA LYS A 248 -11.44 -8.32 -1.37
C LYS A 248 -12.96 -8.29 -1.21
N GLN A 249 -13.69 -9.25 -1.80
CA GLN A 249 -15.12 -9.43 -1.56
C GLN A 249 -15.43 -9.91 -0.13
N ASN A 250 -14.46 -10.55 0.54
CA ASN A 250 -14.59 -11.06 1.89
C ASN A 250 -13.76 -10.19 2.85
N GLY A 251 -14.41 -9.59 3.86
CA GLY A 251 -13.74 -8.70 4.81
C GLY A 251 -12.63 -9.34 5.63
N TRP A 252 -12.66 -10.65 5.89
CA TRP A 252 -11.55 -11.32 6.59
C TRP A 252 -10.39 -11.63 5.66
N ALA A 253 -10.66 -12.36 4.57
CA ALA A 253 -9.62 -12.78 3.64
C ALA A 253 -8.98 -11.59 2.92
N GLY A 254 -9.79 -10.62 2.51
CA GLY A 254 -9.34 -9.38 1.89
C GLY A 254 -8.45 -8.56 2.82
N ASN A 255 -8.92 -8.24 4.03
CA ASN A 255 -8.14 -7.40 4.94
C ASN A 255 -6.88 -8.12 5.43
N TYR A 256 -6.89 -9.44 5.57
CA TYR A 256 -5.71 -10.20 5.94
C TYR A 256 -4.69 -10.28 4.79
N ALA A 257 -5.14 -10.53 3.56
CA ALA A 257 -4.28 -10.46 2.38
C ALA A 257 -3.65 -9.06 2.23
N LEU A 258 -4.42 -8.00 2.50
CA LEU A 258 -3.93 -6.63 2.52
C LEU A 258 -2.86 -6.42 3.62
N GLY A 259 -3.12 -6.89 4.85
CA GLY A 259 -2.17 -6.85 5.96
C GLY A 259 -0.86 -7.58 5.64
N CYS A 260 -0.94 -8.80 5.10
CA CYS A 260 0.22 -9.58 4.67
C CYS A 260 1.02 -8.87 3.57
N SER A 261 0.33 -8.19 2.65
CA SER A 261 0.96 -7.46 1.56
C SER A 261 1.76 -6.26 2.07
N TYR A 262 1.29 -5.58 3.12
CA TYR A 262 2.00 -4.44 3.70
C TYR A 262 3.05 -4.78 4.74
N ILE A 263 2.98 -5.96 5.36
CA ILE A 263 3.83 -6.34 6.50
C ILE A 263 4.67 -7.57 6.17
N SER A 264 4.05 -8.74 6.04
CA SER A 264 4.79 -10.01 5.89
C SER A 264 5.67 -10.06 4.64
N LEU A 265 5.11 -9.78 3.47
CA LEU A 265 5.83 -9.90 2.20
C LEU A 265 7.05 -8.96 2.11
N PRO A 266 6.94 -7.65 2.38
CA PRO A 266 8.11 -6.77 2.35
C PRO A 266 9.10 -7.08 3.47
N TRP A 267 8.64 -7.50 4.65
CA TRP A 267 9.54 -7.97 5.71
C TRP A 267 10.36 -9.16 5.23
N TRP A 268 9.73 -10.20 4.68
CA TRP A 268 10.45 -11.37 4.17
C TRP A 268 11.41 -11.02 3.03
N CYS A 269 11.04 -10.07 2.17
CA CYS A 269 11.96 -9.55 1.16
C CYS A 269 13.21 -8.95 1.80
N GLY A 270 13.06 -8.07 2.79
CA GLY A 270 14.21 -7.48 3.49
C GLY A 270 15.03 -8.52 4.25
N GLN A 271 14.37 -9.44 4.95
CA GLN A 271 15.03 -10.53 5.69
C GLN A 271 15.84 -11.40 4.73
N ALA A 272 15.27 -11.79 3.59
CA ALA A 272 15.96 -12.63 2.61
C ALA A 272 17.12 -11.90 1.95
N VAL A 273 17.01 -10.60 1.65
CA VAL A 273 18.12 -9.87 0.98
C VAL A 273 19.38 -9.77 1.85
N PHE A 274 19.21 -9.70 3.18
CA PHE A 274 20.32 -9.50 4.12
C PHE A 274 20.61 -10.72 4.99
N GLY A 275 19.80 -11.77 4.95
CA GLY A 275 19.98 -12.96 5.78
C GLY A 275 19.10 -14.12 5.33
N GLU A 276 18.99 -15.11 6.19
CA GLU A 276 18.26 -16.34 5.88
C GLU A 276 16.84 -16.32 6.47
N LEU A 277 15.97 -17.09 5.83
CA LEU A 277 14.64 -17.43 6.30
C LEU A 277 14.63 -18.89 6.82
N ASP A 278 15.55 -19.19 7.72
CA ASP A 278 15.85 -20.54 8.23
C ASP A 278 15.07 -20.88 9.53
N ARG A 279 14.60 -19.86 10.25
CA ARG A 279 13.90 -20.01 11.53
C ARG A 279 12.40 -19.70 11.43
N PRO A 280 11.53 -20.46 12.14
CA PRO A 280 10.09 -20.19 12.17
C PRO A 280 9.73 -18.77 12.62
N VAL A 281 10.51 -18.17 13.51
CA VAL A 281 10.24 -16.83 14.06
C VAL A 281 10.21 -15.74 12.98
N TYR A 282 11.05 -15.86 11.94
CA TYR A 282 11.10 -14.92 10.81
C TYR A 282 9.84 -14.97 9.95
N PHE A 283 9.06 -16.06 10.02
CA PHE A 283 7.76 -16.18 9.37
C PHE A 283 6.61 -15.81 10.31
N ILE A 284 6.63 -16.33 11.54
CA ILE A 284 5.52 -16.23 12.47
C ILE A 284 5.27 -14.79 12.91
N LEU A 285 6.30 -14.03 13.26
CA LEU A 285 6.10 -12.66 13.78
C LEU A 285 5.55 -11.69 12.73
N PRO A 286 6.06 -11.64 11.48
CA PRO A 286 5.45 -10.81 10.44
C PRO A 286 4.00 -11.21 10.11
N ILE A 287 3.71 -12.52 10.13
CA ILE A 287 2.35 -13.06 9.96
C ILE A 287 1.42 -12.57 11.08
N LEU A 288 1.87 -12.65 12.35
CA LEU A 288 1.10 -12.14 13.48
C LEU A 288 0.86 -10.63 13.35
N TYR A 289 1.89 -9.84 12.99
CA TYR A 289 1.70 -8.42 12.72
C TYR A 289 0.74 -8.14 11.57
N SER A 290 0.63 -9.05 10.59
CA SER A 290 -0.34 -8.95 9.49
C SER A 290 -1.79 -9.13 9.96
N ILE A 291 -2.02 -9.84 11.07
CA ILE A 291 -3.33 -9.90 11.75
C ILE A 291 -3.68 -8.52 12.34
N ALA A 292 -2.70 -7.81 12.91
CA ALA A 292 -2.93 -6.41 13.33
C ALA A 292 -3.10 -5.47 12.13
N GLY A 293 -2.49 -5.78 10.98
CA GLY A 293 -2.73 -5.09 9.70
C GLY A 293 -4.21 -5.13 9.26
N LEU A 294 -4.96 -6.16 9.67
CA LEU A 294 -6.42 -6.22 9.54
C LEU A 294 -7.10 -5.00 10.17
N GLY A 295 -6.63 -4.56 11.33
CA GLY A 295 -7.17 -3.40 12.05
C GLY A 295 -7.06 -2.11 11.23
N ILE A 296 -5.93 -1.89 10.57
CA ILE A 296 -5.72 -0.71 9.71
C ILE A 296 -6.69 -0.74 8.53
N ALA A 297 -6.89 -1.91 7.92
CA ALA A 297 -7.85 -2.09 6.83
C ALA A 297 -9.29 -1.77 7.29
N ILE A 298 -9.70 -2.26 8.47
CA ILE A 298 -11.01 -1.97 9.05
C ILE A 298 -11.23 -0.46 9.25
N VAL A 299 -10.20 0.29 9.64
CA VAL A 299 -10.33 1.74 9.81
C VAL A 299 -10.71 2.43 8.50
N ASN A 300 -10.13 1.99 7.38
CA ASN A 300 -10.46 2.52 6.06
C ASN A 300 -11.89 2.14 5.64
N ASP A 301 -12.33 0.92 5.98
CA ASP A 301 -13.66 0.41 5.63
C ASP A 301 -14.81 1.17 6.34
N PHE A 302 -14.55 1.86 7.46
CA PHE A 302 -15.59 2.64 8.17
C PHE A 302 -16.21 3.75 7.33
N LYS A 303 -15.47 4.29 6.36
CA LYS A 303 -15.98 5.33 5.44
C LYS A 303 -16.73 4.76 4.25
N SER A 304 -16.49 3.50 3.90
CA SER A 304 -17.05 2.86 2.70
C SER A 304 -18.24 1.96 2.98
N VAL A 305 -18.67 1.78 4.23
CA VAL A 305 -19.72 0.80 4.64
C VAL A 305 -20.96 0.79 3.73
N GLU A 306 -21.52 1.97 3.43
CA GLU A 306 -22.72 2.06 2.60
C GLU A 306 -22.43 1.71 1.14
N GLY A 307 -21.29 2.14 0.60
CA GLY A 307 -20.85 1.77 -0.75
C GLY A 307 -20.54 0.28 -0.87
N ASP A 308 -19.84 -0.29 0.11
CA ASP A 308 -19.50 -1.72 0.18
C ASP A 308 -20.76 -2.57 0.18
N ARG A 309 -21.77 -2.17 0.97
CA ARG A 309 -23.08 -2.84 1.02
C ARG A 309 -23.78 -2.83 -0.33
N GLN A 310 -23.78 -1.70 -1.03
CA GLN A 310 -24.41 -1.56 -2.35
C GLN A 310 -23.70 -2.38 -3.43
N MET A 311 -22.37 -2.54 -3.30
CA MET A 311 -21.55 -3.35 -4.20
C MET A 311 -21.55 -4.85 -3.85
N GLY A 312 -22.28 -5.27 -2.81
CA GLY A 312 -22.32 -6.66 -2.36
C GLY A 312 -21.02 -7.15 -1.71
N LEU A 313 -20.17 -6.25 -1.24
CA LEU A 313 -18.96 -6.57 -0.49
C LEU A 313 -19.31 -6.85 0.97
N ASN A 314 -18.73 -7.90 1.54
CA ASN A 314 -18.93 -8.26 2.93
C ASN A 314 -17.76 -7.78 3.80
N SER A 315 -17.48 -6.47 3.79
CA SER A 315 -16.44 -5.87 4.63
C SER A 315 -16.77 -6.01 6.12
N LEU A 316 -15.78 -5.92 7.00
CA LEU A 316 -15.99 -6.18 8.43
C LEU A 316 -17.00 -5.19 9.08
N PRO A 317 -16.99 -3.89 8.75
CA PRO A 317 -18.05 -2.98 9.21
C PRO A 317 -19.43 -3.31 8.64
N VAL A 318 -19.53 -3.89 7.44
CA VAL A 318 -20.81 -4.37 6.88
C VAL A 318 -21.31 -5.61 7.64
N ALA A 319 -20.42 -6.57 7.92
CA ALA A 319 -20.75 -7.83 8.55
C ALA A 319 -21.07 -7.71 10.05
N PHE A 320 -20.31 -6.89 10.79
CA PHE A 320 -20.38 -6.77 12.25
C PHE A 320 -20.93 -5.43 12.74
N GLY A 321 -21.26 -4.52 11.82
CA GLY A 321 -21.59 -3.13 12.16
C GLY A 321 -20.36 -2.34 12.62
N ILE A 322 -20.55 -1.03 12.78
CA ILE A 322 -19.49 -0.11 13.23
C ILE A 322 -18.96 -0.50 14.62
N ASP A 323 -19.86 -0.83 15.55
CA ASP A 323 -19.49 -1.19 16.92
C ASP A 323 -18.72 -2.52 17.00
N GLY A 324 -19.13 -3.55 16.25
CA GLY A 324 -18.37 -4.81 16.22
C GLY A 324 -16.99 -4.61 15.58
N ALA A 325 -16.95 -3.93 14.44
CA ALA A 325 -15.71 -3.71 13.70
C ALA A 325 -14.68 -2.85 14.46
N LYS A 326 -15.10 -1.83 15.23
CA LYS A 326 -14.14 -1.02 16.01
C LYS A 326 -13.47 -1.82 17.14
N TYR A 327 -14.18 -2.76 17.76
CA TYR A 327 -13.58 -3.66 18.76
C TYR A 327 -12.69 -4.72 18.12
N ILE A 328 -13.05 -5.25 16.94
CA ILE A 328 -12.18 -6.16 16.18
C ILE A 328 -10.89 -5.43 15.77
N CYS A 329 -10.99 -4.18 15.31
CA CYS A 329 -9.84 -3.34 14.99
C CYS A 329 -8.94 -3.11 16.21
N ALA A 330 -9.50 -2.60 17.32
CA ALA A 330 -8.72 -2.35 18.53
C ALA A 330 -8.09 -3.64 19.09
N GLY A 331 -8.87 -4.73 19.14
CA GLY A 331 -8.45 -6.01 19.67
C GLY A 331 -7.36 -6.68 18.83
N SER A 332 -7.50 -6.73 17.50
CA SER A 332 -6.49 -7.33 16.62
C SER A 332 -5.13 -6.65 16.76
N VAL A 333 -5.10 -5.32 16.82
CA VAL A 333 -3.87 -4.54 16.99
C VAL A 333 -3.27 -4.75 18.39
N THR A 334 -4.08 -4.60 19.44
CA THR A 334 -3.61 -4.65 20.83
C THR A 334 -3.20 -6.06 21.27
N LEU A 335 -4.00 -7.08 20.95
CA LEU A 335 -3.68 -8.46 21.32
C LEU A 335 -2.44 -8.96 20.59
N THR A 336 -2.23 -8.56 19.34
CA THR A 336 -1.01 -8.89 18.60
C THR A 336 0.22 -8.30 19.27
N GLN A 337 0.21 -7.00 19.59
CA GLN A 337 1.36 -6.37 20.25
C GLN A 337 1.62 -6.93 21.65
N LEU A 338 0.58 -7.22 22.42
CA LEU A 338 0.72 -7.90 23.71
C LEU A 338 1.31 -9.30 23.55
N GLY A 339 0.84 -10.06 22.57
CA GLY A 339 1.36 -11.40 22.26
C GLY A 339 2.83 -11.37 21.84
N VAL A 340 3.22 -10.41 20.99
CA VAL A 340 4.62 -10.22 20.60
C VAL A 340 5.48 -9.78 21.78
N ALA A 341 5.02 -8.84 22.60
CA ALA A 341 5.73 -8.42 23.80
C ALA A 341 5.91 -9.57 24.81
N ALA A 342 4.88 -10.41 24.98
CA ALA A 342 4.97 -11.60 25.82
C ALA A 342 5.96 -12.63 25.25
N TYR A 343 5.98 -12.81 23.92
CA TYR A 343 6.97 -13.65 23.25
C TYR A 343 8.40 -13.13 23.47
N LEU A 344 8.66 -11.83 23.24
CA LEU A 344 9.98 -11.24 23.46
C LEU A 344 10.42 -11.39 24.93
N TYR A 345 9.51 -11.18 25.88
CA TYR A 345 9.79 -11.42 27.29
C TYR A 345 10.14 -12.90 27.56
N SER A 346 9.43 -13.84 26.93
CA SER A 346 9.65 -15.27 27.11
C SER A 346 11.01 -15.78 26.61
N ILE A 347 11.61 -15.09 25.63
CA ILE A 347 12.96 -15.38 25.12
C ILE A 347 14.05 -14.56 25.82
N GLY A 348 13.73 -13.87 26.93
CA GLY A 348 14.68 -13.11 27.73
C GLY A 348 14.89 -11.65 27.31
N GLU A 349 14.27 -11.22 26.20
CA GLU A 349 14.42 -9.88 25.62
C GLU A 349 13.54 -8.83 26.33
N THR A 350 13.79 -8.66 27.63
CA THR A 350 12.96 -7.85 28.53
C THR A 350 12.92 -6.38 28.14
N ASN A 351 14.03 -5.82 27.64
CA ASN A 351 14.09 -4.41 27.24
C ASN A 351 13.24 -4.14 26.00
N TYR A 352 13.30 -5.02 24.99
CA TYR A 352 12.45 -4.91 23.80
C TYR A 352 10.97 -5.12 24.14
N ALA A 353 10.65 -6.10 25.00
CA ALA A 353 9.29 -6.30 25.50
C ALA A 353 8.76 -5.05 26.23
N ALA A 354 9.54 -4.45 27.11
CA ALA A 354 9.18 -3.21 27.80
C ALA A 354 9.00 -2.02 26.83
N GLY A 355 9.88 -1.92 25.82
CA GLY A 355 9.77 -0.92 24.75
C GLY A 355 8.47 -1.06 23.95
N LEU A 356 8.10 -2.28 23.57
CA LEU A 356 6.81 -2.56 22.91
C LEU A 356 5.62 -2.18 23.78
N LEU A 357 5.65 -2.53 25.06
CA LEU A 357 4.59 -2.15 25.99
C LEU A 357 4.48 -0.63 26.15
N ALA A 358 5.62 0.08 26.17
CA ALA A 358 5.64 1.54 26.22
C ALA A 358 5.05 2.17 24.95
N LEU A 359 5.33 1.61 23.76
CA LEU A 359 4.71 2.04 22.49
C LEU A 359 3.22 1.71 22.42
N LEU A 360 2.77 0.63 23.08
CA LEU A 360 1.36 0.25 23.14
C LEU A 360 0.51 1.22 23.96
N LEU A 361 1.06 1.88 25.00
CA LEU A 361 0.31 2.83 25.83
C LEU A 361 -0.33 3.99 25.07
N PRO A 362 0.41 4.80 24.28
CA PRO A 362 -0.20 5.86 23.47
C PRO A 362 -1.16 5.29 22.41
N GLN A 363 -0.88 4.10 21.87
CA GLN A 363 -1.77 3.44 20.92
C GLN A 363 -3.13 3.11 21.56
N ILE A 364 -3.15 2.54 22.77
CA ILE A 364 -4.38 2.29 23.54
C ILE A 364 -5.09 3.60 23.89
N TYR A 365 -4.34 4.65 24.25
CA TYR A 365 -4.91 5.98 24.50
C TYR A 365 -5.67 6.50 23.27
N PHE A 366 -5.09 6.43 22.08
CA PHE A 366 -5.77 6.85 20.85
C PHE A 366 -6.90 5.91 20.44
N GLN A 367 -6.82 4.62 20.73
CA GLN A 367 -7.96 3.72 20.55
C GLN A 367 -9.14 4.15 21.43
N ALA A 368 -8.89 4.42 22.72
CA ALA A 368 -9.94 4.80 23.67
C ALA A 368 -10.53 6.19 23.40
N THR A 369 -9.74 7.13 22.91
CA THR A 369 -10.14 8.54 22.74
C THR A 369 -10.62 8.89 21.32
N LEU A 370 -10.16 8.17 20.30
CA LEU A 370 -10.49 8.47 18.89
C LEU A 370 -11.28 7.33 18.23
N LEU A 371 -10.76 6.09 18.26
CA LEU A 371 -11.36 4.96 17.54
C LEU A 371 -12.69 4.50 18.16
N LEU A 372 -12.71 4.22 19.46
CA LEU A 372 -13.89 3.65 20.13
C LEU A 372 -15.08 4.62 20.22
N PRO A 373 -14.90 5.94 20.46
CA PRO A 373 -16.01 6.88 20.54
C PRO A 373 -16.73 7.08 19.20
N ASP A 374 -15.97 7.35 18.13
CA ASP A 374 -16.52 7.53 16.79
C ASP A 374 -15.46 7.21 15.74
N PRO A 375 -15.43 5.96 15.24
CA PRO A 375 -14.42 5.51 14.29
C PRO A 375 -14.60 6.13 12.90
N VAL A 376 -15.80 6.59 12.55
CA VAL A 376 -16.08 7.19 11.22
C VAL A 376 -15.59 8.63 11.18
N ALA A 377 -15.84 9.41 12.24
CA ALA A 377 -15.44 10.80 12.30
C ALA A 377 -13.94 11.00 12.59
N ASN A 378 -13.30 10.06 13.28
CA ASN A 378 -11.92 10.19 13.75
C ASN A 378 -10.91 9.31 13.02
N ASP A 379 -11.29 8.59 11.97
CA ASP A 379 -10.43 7.63 11.26
C ASP A 379 -9.04 8.20 10.89
N VAL A 380 -8.99 9.39 10.27
CA VAL A 380 -7.74 10.03 9.83
C VAL A 380 -6.88 10.43 11.04
N LYS A 381 -7.51 11.02 12.07
CA LYS A 381 -6.81 11.42 13.30
C LYS A 381 -6.26 10.21 14.03
N TYR A 382 -7.04 9.13 14.09
CA TYR A 382 -6.64 7.87 14.70
C TYR A 382 -5.46 7.25 13.94
N GLN A 383 -5.51 7.14 12.61
CA GLN A 383 -4.38 6.62 11.82
C GLN A 383 -3.13 7.48 12.03
N ALA A 384 -3.23 8.81 11.90
CA ALA A 384 -2.11 9.71 12.08
C ALA A 384 -1.48 9.64 13.49
N SER A 385 -2.29 9.46 14.52
CA SER A 385 -1.82 9.48 15.92
C SER A 385 -1.38 8.11 16.43
N SER A 386 -2.07 7.04 16.03
CA SER A 386 -1.89 5.69 16.56
C SER A 386 -0.88 4.87 15.75
N GLN A 387 -0.93 4.97 14.42
CA GLN A 387 -0.14 4.12 13.51
C GLN A 387 1.38 4.26 13.66
N PRO A 388 1.96 5.44 13.95
CA PRO A 388 3.40 5.54 14.17
C PRO A 388 3.89 4.60 15.29
N PHE A 389 3.14 4.49 16.39
CA PHE A 389 3.51 3.60 17.50
C PHE A 389 3.47 2.13 17.10
N PHE A 390 2.48 1.75 16.29
CA PHE A 390 2.40 0.40 15.73
C PHE A 390 3.59 0.07 14.82
N VAL A 391 3.92 1.00 13.92
CA VAL A 391 5.01 0.89 12.95
C VAL A 391 6.38 0.85 13.63
N PHE A 392 6.61 1.66 14.66
CA PHE A 392 7.82 1.57 15.50
C PHE A 392 7.86 0.29 16.34
N GLY A 393 6.72 -0.24 16.75
CA GLY A 393 6.65 -1.53 17.42
C GLY A 393 7.11 -2.68 16.52
N ILE A 394 6.69 -2.69 15.25
CA ILE A 394 7.18 -3.64 14.24
C ILE A 394 8.71 -3.55 14.12
N LEU A 395 9.26 -2.34 14.03
CA LEU A 395 10.72 -2.14 13.95
C LEU A 395 11.46 -2.56 15.23
N ALA A 396 10.90 -2.28 16.41
CA ALA A 396 11.48 -2.72 17.68
C ALA A 396 11.58 -4.24 17.76
N THR A 397 10.55 -4.96 17.31
CA THR A 397 10.58 -6.41 17.19
C THR A 397 11.61 -6.87 16.17
N ALA A 398 11.69 -6.23 15.01
CA ALA A 398 12.71 -6.54 14.02
C ALA A 398 14.14 -6.41 14.58
N LEU A 399 14.45 -5.27 15.21
CA LEU A 399 15.76 -5.05 15.86
C LEU A 399 16.04 -6.05 16.97
N CYS A 400 15.02 -6.49 17.70
CA CYS A 400 15.15 -7.57 18.67
C CYS A 400 15.59 -8.87 17.99
N LEU A 401 14.93 -9.27 16.91
CA LEU A 401 15.28 -10.51 16.18
C LEU A 401 16.69 -10.46 15.58
N GLY A 402 17.12 -9.29 15.09
CA GLY A 402 18.46 -9.13 14.50
C GLY A 402 19.59 -9.19 15.53
N HIS A 403 19.32 -8.86 16.80
CA HIS A 403 20.34 -8.91 17.86
C HIS A 403 20.25 -10.13 18.77
N HIS A 404 19.12 -10.84 18.75
CA HIS A 404 18.89 -11.99 19.63
C HIS A 404 19.69 -13.21 19.15
N ASP A 405 20.46 -13.81 20.06
CA ASP A 405 21.17 -15.05 19.80
C ASP A 405 20.25 -16.26 20.02
N PHE A 406 19.66 -16.76 18.93
CA PHE A 406 18.79 -17.95 18.95
C PHE A 406 19.54 -19.26 19.23
N THR A 407 20.87 -19.24 19.37
CA THR A 407 21.70 -20.42 19.67
C THR A 407 22.12 -20.54 21.13
N ALA A 408 21.86 -19.49 21.93
CA ALA A 408 22.27 -19.37 23.33
C ALA A 408 21.40 -20.15 24.33
#